data_AF-A0A090T388-F1
#
_entry.id   AF-A0A090T388-F1
#
_cell.length_a   1.000
_cell.length_b   1.000
_cell.length_c   1.000
_cell.angle_alpha   90.00
_cell.angle_beta   90.00
_cell.angle_gamma   90.00
#
_symmetry.space_group_name_H-M   'P 1'
#
loop_
_entity.id
_entity.type
_entity.pdbx_description
1 polymer ?
#
loop_
_entity_poly.entity_id
_entity_poly.type
_entity_poly.pdbx_seq_one_letter_code
_entity_poly.pdbx_strand_id
1 'polypeptide(L)' 'MKIKRFFARDMRQALLQVKEELGADAVIMSNKKVAGGVEIVAAIDGDTAQPERQMGSNALAAPSRSALRATVATSKTMW' A
#
# COMPACT_ATOMS: atom_id res chain seq x y z
N MET A 1 1.92 16.08 13.60
CA MET A 1 1.02 15.77 12.46
C MET A 1 0.45 17.02 11.79
N LYS A 2 0.93 17.38 10.59
CA LYS A 2 0.20 18.25 9.63
C LYS A 2 -0.11 17.43 8.38
N ILE A 3 -1.38 17.30 7.99
CA ILE A 3 -1.83 16.51 6.84
C ILE A 3 -2.41 17.46 5.78
N LYS A 4 -2.01 17.30 4.52
CA LYS A 4 -2.51 18.09 3.37
C LYS A 4 -2.70 17.23 2.13
N ARG A 5 -3.59 17.69 1.25
CA ARG A 5 -3.90 17.07 -0.04
C ARG A 5 -3.52 18.01 -1.18
N PHE A 6 -2.87 17.47 -2.19
CA PHE A 6 -2.33 18.17 -3.34
C PHE A 6 -2.94 17.62 -4.62
N PHE A 7 -3.31 18.51 -5.53
CA PHE A 7 -3.81 18.16 -6.85
C PHE A 7 -2.92 18.79 -7.91
N ALA A 8 -2.48 17.98 -8.87
CA ALA A 8 -1.69 18.47 -9.98
C ALA A 8 -2.01 17.72 -11.28
N ARG A 9 -1.67 18.35 -12.41
CA ARG A 9 -1.82 17.76 -13.75
C ARG A 9 -0.96 16.51 -13.93
N ASP A 10 0.23 16.52 -13.32
CA ASP A 10 1.23 15.46 -13.45
C ASP A 10 1.88 15.13 -12.11
N MET A 11 2.35 13.89 -11.95
CA MET A 11 2.99 13.40 -10.73
C MET A 11 4.17 14.28 -10.28
N ARG A 12 5.00 14.76 -11.22
CA ARG A 12 6.12 15.65 -10.90
C ARG A 12 5.66 16.94 -10.24
N GLN A 13 4.58 17.53 -10.76
CA GLN A 13 4.02 18.78 -10.24
C GLN A 13 3.44 18.57 -8.83
N ALA A 14 2.76 17.45 -8.59
CA ALA A 14 2.24 17.13 -7.27
C ALA A 14 3.36 16.95 -6.24
N LEU A 15 4.44 16.25 -6.59
CA LEU A 15 5.60 16.08 -5.70
C LEU A 15 6.33 17.39 -5.43
N LEU A 16 6.40 18.28 -6.42
CA LEU A 16 6.98 19.61 -6.25
C LEU A 16 6.19 20.41 -5.21
N GLN A 17 4.85 20.45 -5.33
CA GLN A 17 3.99 21.11 -4.37
C GLN A 17 4.11 20.53 -2.95
N VAL A 18 4.18 19.20 -2.83
CA VAL A 18 4.41 18.55 -1.53
C VAL A 18 5.74 19.03 -0.92
N LYS A 19 6.81 19.09 -1.72
CA LYS A 19 8.13 19.53 -1.26
C LYS A 19 8.15 21.02 -0.88
N GLU A 20 7.51 21.88 -1.68
CA GLU A 20 7.47 23.32 -1.44
C GLU A 20 6.64 23.68 -0.19
N GLU A 21 5.55 22.94 0.05
CA GLU A 21 4.63 23.23 1.14
C GLU A 21 4.99 22.51 2.46
N LEU A 22 5.36 21.23 2.38
CA LEU A 22 5.62 20.39 3.57
C LEU A 22 7.12 20.11 3.79
N GLY A 23 7.97 20.28 2.78
CA GLY A 23 9.40 20.01 2.87
C GLY A 23 9.81 18.61 2.41
N ALA A 24 11.10 18.31 2.51
CA ALA A 24 11.67 17.01 2.13
C ALA A 24 11.29 15.87 3.10
N ASP A 25 10.90 16.22 4.32
CA ASP A 25 10.48 15.28 5.37
C ASP A 25 9.02 14.83 5.25
N ALA A 26 8.32 15.25 4.19
CA ALA A 26 6.94 14.87 3.94
C ALA A 26 6.80 13.39 3.56
N VAL A 27 5.87 12.71 4.22
CA VAL A 27 5.52 11.31 3.96
C VAL A 27 4.25 11.25 3.13
N ILE A 28 4.31 10.57 1.99
CA ILE A 28 3.14 10.35 1.12
C ILE A 28 2.27 9.24 1.72
N MET A 29 1.02 9.56 2.06
CA MET A 29 0.06 8.61 2.61
C MET A 29 -0.80 7.97 1.52
N SER A 30 -1.14 8.71 0.47
CA SER A 30 -1.97 8.18 -0.62
C SER A 30 -1.63 8.84 -1.95
N ASN A 31 -1.72 8.05 -3.02
CA ASN A 31 -1.58 8.50 -4.39
C ASN A 31 -2.74 7.94 -5.22
N LYS A 32 -3.53 8.84 -5.82
CA LYS A 32 -4.66 8.50 -6.68
C LYS A 32 -4.55 9.23 -8.01
N LYS A 33 -4.66 8.50 -9.12
CA LYS A 33 -4.88 9.09 -10.43
C LYS A 33 -6.34 9.45 -10.59
N VAL A 34 -6.62 10.69 -11.00
CA VAL A 34 -7.97 11.22 -11.21
C VAL A 34 -8.13 11.72 -12.63
N ALA A 35 -9.37 11.90 -13.09
CA ALA A 35 -9.63 12.50 -14.39
C ALA A 35 -9.08 13.94 -14.41
N GLY A 36 -7.97 14.16 -15.12
CA GLY A 36 -7.29 15.45 -15.19
C GLY A 36 -5.97 15.56 -14.41
N GLY A 37 -5.49 14.48 -13.77
CA GLY A 37 -4.15 14.44 -13.20
C GLY A 37 -4.00 13.47 -12.03
N VAL A 38 -3.36 13.94 -10.96
CA VAL A 38 -3.07 13.16 -9.76
C VAL A 38 -3.45 13.90 -8.49
N GLU A 39 -3.91 13.13 -7.51
CA GLU A 39 -4.20 13.56 -6.15
C GLU A 39 -3.21 12.86 -5.21
N ILE A 40 -2.46 13.64 -4.43
CA ILE A 40 -1.48 13.16 -3.46
C ILE A 40 -1.85 13.65 -2.08
N VAL A 41 -1.94 12.74 -1.11
CA VAL A 41 -2.12 13.10 0.31
C VAL A 41 -0.78 12.88 1.01
N ALA A 42 -0.28 13.90 1.69
CA ALA A 42 0.99 13.86 2.39
C ALA A 42 0.87 14.46 3.79
N ALA A 43 1.75 14.01 4.68
CA ALA A 43 1.80 14.46 6.07
C ALA A 43 3.23 14.66 6.55
N ILE A 44 3.40 15.58 7.51
CA ILE A 44 4.62 15.65 8.33
C ILE A 44 4.28 15.22 9.75
N ASP A 45 5.00 14.21 10.23
CA ASP A 45 5.14 13.95 11.66
C ASP A 45 6.48 14.44 12.12
N GLY A 46 6.52 15.06 13.30
CA GLY A 46 7.75 15.53 13.92
C GLY A 46 8.65 14.40 14.43
N ASP A 47 8.35 13.15 14.08
CA ASP A 47 9.14 11.99 14.45
C ASP A 47 9.11 10.99 13.28
N THR A 48 10.31 10.74 12.74
CA THR A 48 10.65 9.88 11.60
C THR A 48 9.68 8.72 11.34
N ALA A 49 8.78 8.89 10.35
CA ALA A 49 8.05 7.77 9.76
C ALA A 49 8.65 7.46 8.39
N GLN A 50 9.46 6.40 8.35
CA GLN A 50 10.12 5.88 7.15
C GLN A 50 9.09 5.58 6.05
N PRO A 51 9.33 5.95 4.78
CA PRO A 51 8.39 5.67 3.71
C PRO A 51 8.43 4.18 3.38
N GLU A 52 7.37 3.45 3.76
CA GLU A 52 7.12 2.11 3.27
C GLU A 52 6.97 2.18 1.75
N ARG A 53 7.98 1.67 1.04
CA ARG A 53 7.99 1.54 -0.42
C ARG A 53 6.90 0.58 -0.84
N GLN A 54 5.67 1.08 -1.02
CA GLN A 54 4.63 0.37 -1.75
C GLN A 54 4.90 0.46 -3.26
N MET A 55 5.93 -0.27 -3.70
CA MET A 55 6.05 -0.71 -5.08
C MET A 55 5.61 -2.16 -5.14
N GLY A 56 4.38 -2.39 -5.61
CA GLY A 56 3.85 -3.75 -5.73
C GLY A 56 2.35 -3.76 -5.97
N SER A 57 1.90 -3.17 -7.07
CA SER A 57 0.54 -3.38 -7.55
C SER A 57 0.31 -4.87 -7.85
N ASN A 58 -0.73 -5.43 -7.26
CA ASN A 58 -1.65 -6.37 -7.91
C ASN A 58 -1.05 -7.70 -8.43
N ALA A 59 -0.84 -8.66 -7.53
CA ALA A 59 -0.93 -10.08 -7.87
C ALA A 59 -1.88 -10.78 -6.88
N LEU A 60 -3.16 -10.81 -7.26
CA LEU A 60 -4.09 -11.94 -7.15
C LEU A 60 -4.15 -12.71 -5.81
N ALA A 61 -5.31 -12.57 -5.16
CA ALA A 61 -6.03 -13.61 -4.42
C ALA A 61 -5.40 -14.21 -3.13
N ALA A 62 -5.89 -13.74 -1.99
CA ALA A 62 -6.08 -14.58 -0.80
C ALA A 62 -7.26 -15.56 -1.03
N PRO A 63 -7.65 -16.40 -0.06
CA PRO A 63 -6.92 -17.43 0.68
C PRO A 63 -7.65 -18.80 0.56
N SER A 64 -6.99 -19.94 0.76
CA SER A 64 -7.73 -21.15 1.17
C SER A 64 -6.88 -22.13 1.95
N ARG A 65 -6.77 -21.88 3.25
CA ARG A 65 -6.63 -22.96 4.24
C ARG A 65 -8.01 -23.58 4.37
N SER A 66 -8.32 -24.60 3.59
CA SER A 66 -9.48 -25.44 3.88
C SER A 66 -9.25 -26.88 3.44
N ALA A 67 -9.08 -27.71 4.47
CA ALA A 67 -9.67 -29.03 4.61
C ALA A 67 -9.54 -30.01 3.44
N LEU A 68 -8.59 -30.95 3.57
CA LEU A 68 -8.85 -32.35 3.24
C LEU A 68 -8.34 -33.24 4.39
N ARG A 69 -9.14 -33.30 5.46
CA ARG A 69 -9.30 -34.54 6.22
C ARG A 69 -9.93 -35.54 5.25
N ALA A 70 -9.14 -36.41 4.66
CA ALA A 70 -9.63 -37.62 4.02
C ALA A 70 -9.45 -38.77 5.02
N THR A 71 -10.59 -39.30 5.41
CA THR A 71 -10.82 -40.35 6.38
C THR A 71 -10.59 -41.72 5.72
N VAL A 72 -10.01 -42.65 6.50
CA VAL A 72 -10.16 -44.13 6.45
C VAL A 72 -9.64 -44.90 5.23
N ALA A 73 -8.71 -45.82 5.49
CA ALA A 73 -8.83 -47.22 5.07
C ALA A 73 -7.89 -48.14 5.89
N THR A 74 -8.54 -48.93 6.75
CA THR A 74 -8.18 -50.21 7.36
C THR A 74 -7.26 -51.07 6.47
N SER A 75 -6.19 -51.70 6.98
CA SER A 75 -6.16 -53.12 7.42
C SER A 75 -4.78 -53.41 8.03
N LYS A 76 -4.61 -53.79 9.29
CA LYS A 76 -4.89 -55.08 9.95
C LYS A 76 -4.27 -56.31 9.26
N THR A 77 -3.04 -56.61 9.67
CA THR A 77 -2.50 -57.92 10.15
C THR A 77 -2.65 -59.17 9.28
N MET A 78 -1.53 -59.80 8.91
CA MET A 78 -1.09 -61.14 9.41
C MET A 78 0.11 -61.65 8.60
N TRP A 79 1.21 -61.97 9.30
CA TRP A 79 1.81 -63.31 9.36
C TRP A 79 1.79 -63.73 10.83
#